data_AF-A0A377TRA8-F1
#
_entry.id   AF-A0A377TRA8-F1
#
_cell.length_a   1.000
_cell.length_b   1.000
_cell.length_c   1.000
_cell.angle_alpha   90.00
_cell.angle_beta   90.00
_cell.angle_gamma   90.00
#
_symmetry.space_group_name_H-M   'P 1'
#
loop_
_entity.id
_entity.type
_entity.pdbx_description
1 polymer ?
#
loop_
_entity_poly.entity_id
_entity_poly.type
_entity_poly.pdbx_seq_one_letter_code
_entity_poly.pdbx_strand_id
1 'polypeptide(L)'
;MDQTNESNASFLIKLARQFGATASVKDGHLLFIRQGQGRTASGKPLPVITITRKAGDSHRFSLADRGAYTGVIASWLYTREPAKKETTSVKRRKKTTTAKEPEA
;
A
#
# COMPACT_ATOMS: atom_id res chain seq x y z
N MET A 1 4.77 -19.69 11.41
CA MET A 1 5.04 -18.35 10.85
C MET A 1 6.11 -17.82 11.75
N ASP A 2 7.35 -17.94 11.31
CA ASP A 2 8.48 -17.98 12.23
C ASP A 2 9.30 -16.69 12.08
N GLN A 3 9.89 -16.25 13.18
CA GLN A 3 10.77 -15.08 13.20
C GLN A 3 12.21 -15.56 12.97
N THR A 4 12.79 -15.20 11.83
CA THR A 4 14.14 -15.63 11.45
C THR A 4 14.87 -14.48 10.76
N ASN A 5 16.00 -14.07 11.32
CA ASN A 5 16.85 -12.99 10.80
C ASN A 5 16.09 -11.67 10.51
N GLU A 6 15.13 -11.31 11.35
CA GLU A 6 14.37 -10.06 11.25
C GLU A 6 14.08 -9.46 12.62
N SER A 7 13.86 -8.15 12.67
CA SER A 7 13.46 -7.45 13.89
C SER A 7 11.98 -7.69 14.23
N ASN A 8 11.60 -7.51 15.50
CA ASN A 8 10.21 -7.62 15.96
C ASN A 8 9.27 -6.68 15.16
N ALA A 9 9.75 -5.48 14.83
CA ALA A 9 9.00 -4.53 14.01
C ALA A 9 8.77 -5.06 12.58
N SER A 10 9.82 -5.63 11.96
CA SER A 10 9.71 -6.27 10.65
C SER A 10 8.73 -7.44 10.68
N PHE A 11 8.81 -8.28 11.72
CA PHE A 11 7.90 -9.41 11.91
C PHE A 11 6.44 -8.96 12.01
N LEU A 12 6.14 -7.92 12.81
CA LEU A 12 4.80 -7.37 12.95
C LEU A 12 4.28 -6.77 11.63
N ILE A 13 5.12 -6.08 10.87
CA ILE A 13 4.75 -5.53 9.56
C ILE A 13 4.44 -6.67 8.58
N LYS A 14 5.24 -7.74 8.58
CA LYS A 14 5.02 -8.93 7.75
C LYS A 14 3.70 -9.61 8.11
N LEU A 15 3.44 -9.81 9.41
CA LEU A 15 2.19 -10.37 9.90
C LEU A 15 0.99 -9.51 9.50
N ALA A 16 1.10 -8.19 9.70
CA ALA A 16 0.04 -7.25 9.34
C ALA A 16 -0.31 -7.35 7.85
N ARG A 17 0.69 -7.33 6.97
CA ARG A 17 0.49 -7.49 5.51
C ARG A 17 -0.24 -8.78 5.17
N GLN A 18 0.14 -9.90 5.78
CA GLN A 18 -0.48 -11.20 5.51
C GLN A 18 -1.99 -11.22 5.84
N PHE A 19 -2.43 -10.47 6.84
CA PHE A 19 -3.83 -10.39 7.25
C PHE A 19 -4.58 -9.13 6.77
N GLY A 20 -3.98 -8.35 5.85
CA GLY A 20 -4.60 -7.10 5.35
C GLY A 20 -4.68 -5.99 6.41
N ALA A 21 -3.79 -6.03 7.39
CA ALA A 21 -3.62 -5.04 8.43
C ALA A 21 -2.37 -4.16 8.20
N THR A 22 -2.21 -3.13 9.02
CA THR A 22 -0.99 -2.32 9.11
C THR A 22 -0.49 -2.31 10.55
N ALA A 23 0.83 -2.25 10.71
CA ALA A 23 1.50 -2.12 12.00
C ALA A 23 2.31 -0.81 12.01
N SER A 24 2.00 0.11 12.94
CA SER A 24 2.75 1.37 13.07
C SER A 24 2.63 1.97 14.47
N VAL A 25 3.66 2.68 14.93
CA VAL A 25 3.59 3.44 16.18
C VAL A 25 3.05 4.84 15.92
N LYS A 26 2.00 5.24 16.65
CA LYS A 26 1.42 6.59 16.63
C LYS A 26 1.14 7.00 18.07
N ASP A 27 1.62 8.19 18.45
CA ASP A 27 1.39 8.75 19.78
C ASP A 27 1.77 7.77 20.92
N GLY A 28 2.94 7.13 20.80
CA GLY A 28 3.41 6.13 21.77
C GLY A 28 2.71 4.76 21.73
N HIS A 29 1.67 4.58 20.91
CA HIS A 29 0.89 3.35 20.83
C HIS A 29 1.22 2.54 19.57
N LEU A 30 1.37 1.22 19.72
CA LEU A 30 1.45 0.30 18.58
C LEU A 30 0.04 0.07 18.02
N LEU A 31 -0.22 0.60 16.83
CA LEU A 31 -1.44 0.33 16.08
C LEU A 31 -1.25 -0.93 15.24
N PHE A 32 -2.14 -1.91 15.42
CA PHE A 32 -2.25 -3.11 14.60
C PHE A 32 -3.70 -3.27 14.13
N ILE A 33 -4.04 -2.64 12.99
CA ILE A 33 -5.44 -2.46 12.57
C ILE A 33 -5.64 -2.80 11.09
N ARG A 34 -6.85 -3.18 10.70
CA ARG A 34 -7.19 -3.51 9.31
C ARG A 34 -7.14 -2.26 8.42
N GLN A 35 -6.53 -2.39 7.25
CA GLN A 35 -6.38 -1.28 6.32
C GLN A 35 -7.73 -0.85 5.73
N GLY A 36 -7.87 0.44 5.42
CA GLY A 36 -9.02 0.98 4.66
C GLY A 36 -10.36 1.05 5.40
N GLN A 37 -10.42 0.71 6.70
CA GLN A 37 -11.68 0.74 7.46
C GLN A 37 -12.16 2.14 7.85
N GLY A 38 -11.30 3.16 7.77
CA GLY A 38 -11.64 4.52 8.20
C GLY A 38 -12.02 4.61 9.68
N ARG A 39 -11.46 3.72 10.51
CA ARG A 39 -11.74 3.63 11.94
C ARG A 39 -10.45 3.68 12.76
N THR A 40 -10.55 4.16 13.98
CA THR A 40 -9.50 4.12 15.01
C THR A 40 -9.25 2.69 15.48
N ALA A 41 -8.20 2.47 16.28
CA ALA A 41 -7.94 1.18 16.91
C ALA A 41 -9.06 0.72 17.86
N SER A 42 -9.81 1.65 18.44
CA SER A 42 -11.01 1.37 19.25
C SER A 42 -12.28 1.16 18.41
N GLY A 43 -12.19 1.15 17.08
CA GLY A 43 -13.32 0.91 16.19
C GLY A 43 -14.22 2.12 15.94
N LYS A 44 -13.90 3.29 16.51
CA LYS A 44 -14.64 4.53 16.28
C LYS A 44 -14.32 5.09 14.88
N PRO A 45 -15.25 5.79 14.20
CA PRO A 45 -14.93 6.48 12.96
C PRO A 45 -13.74 7.44 13.12
N LEU A 46 -12.84 7.47 12.14
CA LEU A 46 -11.73 8.42 12.14
C LEU A 46 -12.29 9.83 11.93
N PRO A 47 -11.93 10.83 12.76
CA PRO A 47 -12.41 12.19 12.57
C PRO A 47 -11.86 12.80 11.28
N VAL A 48 -12.69 13.58 10.58
CA VAL A 48 -12.26 14.38 9.44
C VAL A 48 -11.64 15.67 9.96
N ILE A 49 -10.44 15.99 9.48
CA ILE A 49 -9.71 17.20 9.86
C ILE A 49 -9.37 17.99 8.61
N THR A 50 -9.75 19.26 8.58
CA THR A 50 -9.39 20.20 7.51
C THR A 50 -8.04 20.83 7.83
N ILE A 51 -7.03 20.58 7.00
CA ILE A 51 -5.71 21.18 7.13
C ILE A 51 -5.60 22.37 6.16
N THR A 52 -5.14 23.51 6.67
CA THR A 52 -4.88 24.71 5.85
C THR A 52 -3.38 24.97 5.75
N ARG A 53 -2.95 25.78 4.76
CA ARG A 53 -1.53 26.17 4.63
C ARG A 53 -0.97 26.97 5.81
N LYS A 54 -1.83 27.43 6.72
CA LYS A 54 -1.41 28.10 7.96
C LYS A 54 -1.16 27.12 9.11
N ALA A 55 -1.52 25.84 8.95
CA ALA A 55 -1.49 24.83 10.01
C ALA A 55 -0.15 24.08 10.12
N GLY A 56 0.95 24.60 9.55
CA GLY A 56 2.27 23.98 9.62
C GLY A 56 3.37 24.89 9.10
N ASP A 57 4.61 24.44 9.27
CA ASP A 57 5.80 25.30 9.06
C ASP A 57 6.20 25.38 7.58
N SER A 58 5.98 24.31 6.80
CA SER A 58 6.35 24.25 5.39
C SER A 58 5.39 23.38 4.58
N HIS A 59 5.27 23.69 3.28
CA HIS A 59 4.36 22.99 2.38
C HIS A 59 5.08 22.66 1.07
N ARG A 60 5.14 21.37 0.71
CA ARG A 60 5.64 20.91 -0.59
C ARG A 60 4.56 20.07 -1.26
N PHE A 61 4.19 20.43 -2.48
CA PHE A 61 3.26 19.65 -3.31
C PHE A 61 3.99 19.15 -4.55
N SER A 62 3.86 17.85 -4.85
CA SER A 62 4.40 17.25 -6.07
C SER A 62 3.44 16.20 -6.58
N LEU A 63 3.11 16.25 -7.87
CA LEU A 63 2.30 15.24 -8.54
C LEU A 63 3.22 14.23 -9.23
N ALA A 64 3.20 12.97 -8.80
CA ALA A 64 3.96 11.90 -9.43
C ALA A 64 3.05 11.12 -10.39
N ASP A 65 3.41 11.05 -11.67
CA ASP A 65 2.77 10.16 -12.63
C ASP A 65 3.23 8.72 -12.37
N ARG A 66 2.41 7.96 -11.62
CA ARG A 66 2.63 6.53 -11.33
C ARG A 66 2.07 5.61 -12.43
N GLY A 67 1.90 6.12 -13.65
CA GLY A 67 1.30 5.41 -14.78
C GLY A 67 2.27 4.78 -15.77
N ALA A 68 3.59 5.00 -15.64
CA ALA A 68 4.55 4.55 -16.65
C ALA A 68 4.67 3.01 -16.79
N TYR A 69 4.33 2.24 -15.75
CA TYR A 69 4.44 0.78 -15.79
C TYR A 69 3.10 0.12 -16.11
N THR A 70 3.03 -0.52 -17.27
CA THR A 70 1.80 -1.11 -17.85
C THR A 70 1.58 -2.56 -17.46
N GLY A 71 2.51 -3.20 -16.76
CA GLY A 71 2.39 -4.58 -16.32
C GLY A 71 3.53 -5.04 -15.43
N VAL A 72 3.37 -6.22 -14.86
CA VAL A 72 4.37 -6.91 -14.04
C VAL A 72 4.60 -8.30 -14.65
N ILE A 73 5.85 -8.72 -14.73
CA ILE A 73 6.25 -10.06 -15.16
C ILE A 73 6.91 -10.75 -13.96
N ALA A 74 6.40 -11.90 -13.57
CA ALA A 74 7.01 -12.78 -12.58
C ALA A 74 7.51 -14.06 -13.26
N SER A 75 8.71 -14.51 -12.91
CA SER A 75 9.30 -15.77 -13.38
C SER A 75 9.91 -16.53 -12.21
N TRP A 76 9.79 -17.85 -12.20
CA TRP A 76 10.40 -18.71 -11.18
C TRP A 76 11.24 -19.82 -11.81
N LEU A 77 12.20 -20.36 -11.04
CA LEU A 77 13.09 -21.44 -11.48
C LEU A 77 12.40 -22.79 -11.31
N TYR A 78 12.35 -23.59 -12.37
CA TYR A 78 11.83 -24.95 -12.34
C TYR A 78 12.96 -25.95 -12.09
N THR A 79 13.15 -26.41 -10.85
CA THR A 79 14.31 -27.23 -10.46
C THR A 79 14.38 -28.59 -11.17
N ARG A 80 13.24 -29.14 -11.59
CA ARG A 80 13.18 -30.41 -12.35
C ARG A 80 13.57 -30.26 -13.81
N GLU A 81 13.38 -29.08 -14.38
CA GLU A 81 13.67 -28.78 -15.78
C GLU A 81 14.21 -27.33 -15.87
N PRO A 82 15.48 -27.11 -15.51
CA PRO A 82 16.03 -25.76 -15.34
C PRO A 82 16.03 -24.92 -16.62
N ALA A 83 15.86 -25.55 -17.79
CA ALA A 83 15.70 -24.90 -19.07
C ALA A 83 14.32 -24.24 -19.27
N LYS A 84 13.27 -24.69 -18.55
CA LYS A 84 11.91 -24.12 -18.64
C LYS A 84 11.75 -22.99 -17.63
N LYS A 85 11.66 -21.75 -18.13
CA LYS A 85 11.33 -20.56 -17.33
C LYS A 85 9.86 -20.21 -17.53
N GLU A 86 9.00 -20.76 -16.69
CA GLU A 86 7.60 -20.34 -16.67
C GLU A 86 7.49 -18.90 -16.21
N THR A 87 6.76 -18.11 -16.99
CA THR A 87 6.61 -16.67 -16.79
C THR A 87 5.13 -16.34 -16.75
N THR A 88 4.70 -15.66 -15.70
CA THR A 88 3.34 -15.13 -15.58
C THR A 88 3.39 -13.61 -15.74
N SER A 89 2.71 -13.10 -16.77
CA SER A 89 2.61 -11.66 -17.03
C SER A 89 1.21 -11.15 -16.73
N VAL A 90 1.11 -10.07 -15.97
CA VAL A 90 -0.16 -9.35 -15.73
C VAL A 90 -0.02 -7.94 -16.30
N LYS A 91 -0.85 -7.59 -17.28
CA LYS A 91 -0.93 -6.25 -17.85
C LYS A 91 -2.15 -5.51 -17.31
N ARG A 92 -1.98 -4.24 -16.96
CA ARG A 92 -3.06 -3.36 -16.53
C ARG A 92 -3.95 -3.03 -17.73
N ARG A 93 -5.22 -3.43 -17.70
CA ARG A 93 -6.24 -2.92 -18.64
C ARG A 93 -6.54 -1.46 -18.28
N LYS A 94 -6.28 -0.51 -19.19
CA LYS A 94 -6.75 0.87 -19.03
C LYS A 94 -8.27 0.90 -19.17
N LYS A 95 -8.98 1.39 -18.15
CA LYS A 95 -10.39 1.76 -18.25
C LYS A 95 -10.44 3.13 -18.94
N THR A 96 -11.14 3.23 -20.07
CA THR A 96 -11.48 4.51 -20.70
C THR A 96 -12.48 5.22 -19.79
N THR A 97 -12.04 6.22 -19.04
CA THR A 97 -12.95 7.20 -18.42
C THR A 97 -13.32 8.22 -19.49
N THR A 98 -14.58 8.25 -19.88
CA THR A 98 -15.20 9.35 -20.64
C THR A 98 -14.92 10.66 -19.90
N ALA A 99 -14.42 11.67 -20.62
CA ALA A 99 -14.13 12.99 -20.06
C ALA A 99 -15.42 13.57 -19.46
N LYS A 100 -15.39 13.94 -18.18
CA LYS A 100 -16.46 14.73 -17.56
C LYS A 100 -16.18 16.19 -17.91
N GLU A 101 -17.18 16.82 -18.53
CA GLU A 101 -17.23 18.22 -18.93
C GLU A 101 -16.96 19.14 -17.73
N PRO A 102 -16.17 20.22 -17.87
CA PRO A 102 -15.90 21.14 -16.77
C PRO A 102 -17.19 21.90 -16.41
N GLU A 103 -17.68 21.70 -15.20
CA GLU A 103 -18.76 22.49 -14.61
C GLU A 103 -18.23 23.90 -14.30
N ALA A 104 -18.96 24.91 -14.79
CA ALA A 104 -18.61 26.34 -14.77
C ALA A 104 -18.87 27.00 -13.40
#